data_AF-A0A355WHD4-F1
#
_entry.id   AF-A0A355WHD4-F1
#
_cell.length_a   1.000
_cell.length_b   1.000
_cell.length_c   1.000
_cell.angle_alpha   90.00
_cell.angle_beta   90.00
_cell.angle_gamma   90.00
#
_symmetry.space_group_name_H-M   'P 1'
#
loop_
_entity.id
_entity.type
_entity.pdbx_description
1 polymer ?
#
loop_
_entity_poly.entity_id
_entity_poly.type
_entity_poly.pdbx_seq_one_letter_code
_entity_poly.pdbx_strand_id
1 'polypeptide(L)'
;TVCAAALALTGAIPATAITPQEVSDSLKAYYEGAGLTYVIGSQDQSSNSLTQNNIEMSFDMPEDRGVIKLTIDWFKLSDVGGGKVEVTTAETARFSVDTKSSSDKDVNIQGHITLKDFLTLVSGATDDMMV
;
A
#
# COMPACT_ATOMS: atom_id res chain seq x y z
N THR A 1 37.14 -4.61 -31.49
CA THR A 1 37.26 -3.27 -30.89
C THR A 1 36.42 -2.29 -31.67
N VAL A 2 35.23 -1.92 -31.17
CA VAL A 2 34.63 -0.59 -31.32
C VAL A 2 33.83 -0.36 -30.04
N CYS A 3 34.30 0.57 -29.22
CA CYS A 3 33.59 1.11 -28.07
C CYS A 3 32.49 2.04 -28.58
N ALA A 4 31.28 1.91 -28.05
CA ALA A 4 30.27 2.97 -28.13
C ALA A 4 29.76 3.22 -26.71
N ALA A 5 30.30 4.27 -26.10
CA ALA A 5 29.89 4.80 -24.82
C ALA A 5 28.46 5.34 -24.96
N ALA A 6 27.48 4.63 -24.39
CA ALA A 6 26.15 5.17 -24.19
C ALA A 6 26.18 6.07 -22.95
N LEU A 7 26.16 7.39 -23.20
CA LEU A 7 25.88 8.41 -22.21
C LEU A 7 24.48 8.17 -21.63
N ALA A 8 24.39 7.42 -20.53
CA ALA A 8 23.19 7.41 -19.72
C ALA A 8 23.10 8.79 -19.04
N LEU A 9 22.24 9.66 -19.59
CA LEU A 9 21.75 10.84 -18.89
C LEU A 9 21.13 10.34 -17.58
N THR A 10 21.89 10.43 -16.49
CA THR A 10 21.35 10.44 -15.14
C THR A 10 20.62 11.77 -14.98
N GLY A 11 19.38 11.81 -15.47
CA GLY A 11 18.45 12.87 -15.12
C GLY A 11 18.30 12.83 -13.61
N ALA A 12 19.04 13.71 -12.94
CA ALA A 12 18.91 13.94 -11.51
C ALA A 12 17.48 14.44 -11.29
N ILE A 13 16.58 13.51 -10.96
CA ILE A 13 15.32 13.83 -10.31
C ILE A 13 15.75 14.64 -9.09
N PRO A 14 15.31 15.90 -8.94
CA PRO A 14 15.62 16.66 -7.74
C PRO A 14 15.27 15.77 -6.55
N ALA A 15 16.21 15.59 -5.62
CA ALA A 15 16.14 14.69 -4.46
C ALA A 15 15.04 15.07 -3.43
N THR A 16 13.99 15.74 -3.89
CA THR A 16 12.84 16.27 -3.17
C THR A 16 11.51 15.90 -3.84
N ALA A 17 11.51 15.27 -5.02
CA ALA A 17 10.28 14.83 -5.67
C ALA A 17 9.98 13.38 -5.30
N ILE A 18 9.10 13.19 -4.31
CA ILE A 18 8.61 11.86 -3.94
C ILE A 18 7.87 11.22 -5.12
N THR A 19 8.14 9.94 -5.33
CA THR A 19 7.54 9.13 -6.39
C THR A 19 6.39 8.28 -5.86
N PRO A 20 5.44 7.87 -6.72
CA PRO A 20 4.41 6.90 -6.33
C PRO A 20 4.96 5.60 -5.75
N GLN A 21 6.13 5.15 -6.22
CA GLN A 21 6.78 3.96 -5.69
C GLN A 21 7.25 4.16 -4.25
N GLU A 22 7.93 5.27 -3.96
CA GLU A 22 8.41 5.57 -2.60
C GLU A 22 7.26 5.67 -1.59
N VAL A 23 6.12 6.25 -1.99
CA VAL A 23 4.93 6.32 -1.13
C VAL A 23 4.33 4.93 -0.90
N SER A 24 4.29 4.08 -1.92
CA SER A 24 3.87 2.68 -1.80
C SER A 24 4.75 1.92 -0.80
N ASP A 25 6.06 2.07 -0.92
CA ASP A 25 7.03 1.37 -0.08
C ASP A 25 6.95 1.87 1.38
N SER A 26 6.76 3.18 1.57
CA SER A 26 6.55 3.79 2.89
C SER A 26 5.24 3.33 3.54
N LEU A 27 4.13 3.24 2.80
CA LEU A 27 2.86 2.70 3.30
C LEU A 27 3.02 1.24 3.77
N LYS A 28 3.68 0.40 2.97
CA LYS A 28 3.96 -0.99 3.34
C LYS A 28 4.80 -1.04 4.63
N ALA A 29 5.88 -0.26 4.69
CA ALA A 29 6.76 -0.21 5.85
C ALA A 29 6.03 0.26 7.13
N TYR A 30 5.13 1.25 7.00
CA TYR A 30 4.30 1.74 8.11
C TYR A 30 3.40 0.63 8.67
N TYR A 31 2.65 -0.06 7.82
CA TYR A 31 1.75 -1.13 8.27
C TYR A 31 2.52 -2.32 8.85
N GLU A 32 3.64 -2.70 8.25
CA GLU A 32 4.50 -3.77 8.77
C GLU A 32 5.17 -3.37 10.10
N GLY A 33 5.58 -2.12 10.25
CA GLY A 33 6.09 -1.57 11.50
C GLY A 33 5.05 -1.57 12.62
N ALA A 34 3.77 -1.43 12.28
CA ALA A 34 2.63 -1.57 13.21
C ALA A 34 2.26 -3.03 13.52
N GLY A 35 2.97 -4.02 12.96
CA GLY A 35 2.73 -5.45 13.18
C GLY A 35 1.64 -6.05 12.27
N LEU A 36 1.26 -5.36 11.19
CA LEU A 36 0.32 -5.87 10.20
C LEU A 36 1.08 -6.52 9.04
N THR A 37 0.59 -7.64 8.53
CA THR A 37 1.06 -8.16 7.24
C THR A 37 0.46 -7.30 6.13
N TYR A 38 1.27 -6.89 5.15
CA TYR A 38 0.82 -6.11 4.00
C TYR A 38 1.25 -6.77 2.68
N VAL A 39 0.31 -7.40 1.97
CA VAL A 39 0.55 -8.13 0.72
C VAL A 39 -0.14 -7.42 -0.44
N ILE A 40 0.58 -7.28 -1.55
CA ILE A 40 0.06 -6.69 -2.79
C ILE A 40 -0.07 -7.81 -3.81
N GLY A 41 -1.28 -8.02 -4.35
CA GLY A 41 -1.52 -9.07 -5.34
C GLY A 41 -0.85 -8.78 -6.69
N SER A 42 -1.02 -7.58 -7.21
CA SER A 42 -0.32 -7.12 -8.42
C SER A 42 -0.09 -5.61 -8.41
N GLN A 43 0.84 -5.15 -9.26
CA GLN A 43 1.12 -3.74 -9.46
C GLN A 43 1.15 -3.41 -10.95
N ASP A 44 0.48 -2.31 -11.30
CA ASP A 44 0.50 -1.71 -12.63
C ASP A 44 1.16 -0.34 -12.55
N GLN A 45 2.32 -0.19 -13.19
CA GLN A 45 3.09 1.04 -13.17
C GLN A 45 2.99 1.78 -14.51
N SER A 46 2.77 3.08 -14.43
CA SER A 46 2.84 4.02 -15.54
C SER A 46 3.94 5.05 -15.27
N SER A 47 4.16 5.98 -16.20
CA SER A 47 5.18 7.03 -16.04
C SER A 47 4.94 7.96 -14.84
N ASN A 48 3.70 8.11 -14.40
CA ASN A 48 3.31 9.04 -13.33
C ASN A 48 2.37 8.42 -12.29
N SER A 49 2.13 7.12 -12.34
CA SER A 49 1.24 6.47 -11.37
C SER A 49 1.65 5.03 -11.08
N LEU A 50 1.27 4.56 -9.91
CA LEU A 50 1.33 3.17 -9.49
C LEU A 50 -0.06 2.76 -9.00
N THR A 51 -0.62 1.72 -9.60
CA THR A 51 -1.84 1.08 -9.11
C THR A 51 -1.47 -0.24 -8.48
N GLN A 52 -1.82 -0.43 -7.20
CA GLN A 52 -1.73 -1.70 -6.50
C GLN A 52 -3.10 -2.34 -6.51
N ASN A 53 -3.19 -3.63 -6.84
CA ASN A 53 -4.46 -4.36 -6.87
C ASN A 53 -4.45 -5.50 -5.83
N ASN A 54 -5.63 -5.83 -5.31
CA ASN A 54 -5.86 -6.88 -4.33
C ASN A 54 -4.89 -6.76 -3.15
N ILE A 55 -4.89 -5.60 -2.50
CA ILE A 55 -4.10 -5.38 -1.30
C ILE A 55 -4.76 -6.13 -0.14
N GLU A 56 -4.00 -6.99 0.52
CA GLU A 56 -4.41 -7.70 1.72
C GLU A 56 -3.60 -7.20 2.91
N MET A 57 -4.32 -6.75 3.94
CA MET A 57 -3.78 -6.43 5.25
C MET A 57 -4.30 -7.43 6.25
N SER A 58 -3.43 -8.02 7.07
CA SER A 58 -3.88 -8.96 8.09
C SER A 58 -3.14 -8.79 9.41
N PHE A 59 -3.81 -9.21 10.49
CA PHE A 59 -3.31 -9.19 11.85
C PHE A 59 -3.66 -10.51 12.52
N ASP A 60 -2.66 -11.19 13.07
CA ASP A 60 -2.88 -12.35 13.92
C ASP A 60 -3.33 -11.90 15.30
N MET A 61 -4.49 -12.38 15.74
CA MET A 61 -4.95 -12.12 17.10
C MET A 61 -4.00 -12.75 18.12
N PRO A 62 -3.74 -12.09 19.25
CA PRO A 62 -2.98 -12.68 20.35
C PRO A 62 -3.53 -14.04 20.78
N GLU A 63 -2.65 -14.88 21.32
CA GLU A 63 -2.98 -16.22 21.85
C GLU A 63 -3.52 -17.19 20.78
N ASP A 64 -3.15 -17.00 19.50
CA ASP A 64 -3.63 -17.80 18.35
C ASP A 64 -5.16 -17.87 18.27
N ARG A 65 -5.84 -16.79 18.70
CA ARG A 65 -7.31 -16.74 18.73
C ARG A 65 -7.94 -16.50 17.37
N GLY A 66 -7.16 -16.30 16.31
CA GLY A 66 -7.67 -16.06 14.98
C GLY A 66 -6.89 -15.06 14.16
N VAL A 67 -7.45 -14.69 13.01
CA VAL A 67 -6.88 -13.71 12.07
C VAL A 67 -7.95 -12.69 11.70
N ILE A 68 -7.57 -11.41 11.70
CA ILE A 68 -8.36 -10.33 11.08
C ILE A 68 -7.74 -10.04 9.72
N LYS A 69 -8.56 -9.95 8.68
CA LYS A 69 -8.13 -9.62 7.33
C LYS A 69 -8.95 -8.46 6.77
N LEU A 70 -8.27 -7.53 6.10
CA LEU A 70 -8.85 -6.45 5.32
C LEU A 70 -8.32 -6.57 3.89
N THR A 71 -9.21 -6.61 2.91
CA THR A 71 -8.87 -6.66 1.49
C THR A 71 -9.39 -5.40 0.81
N ILE A 72 -8.50 -4.69 0.13
CA ILE A 72 -8.79 -3.50 -0.67
C ILE A 72 -8.55 -3.86 -2.13
N ASP A 73 -9.55 -3.60 -2.99
CA ASP A 73 -9.47 -4.00 -4.39
C ASP A 73 -8.36 -3.27 -5.14
N TRP A 74 -8.18 -1.97 -4.87
CA TRP A 74 -7.06 -1.21 -5.41
C TRP A 74 -6.70 0.04 -4.59
N PHE A 75 -5.43 0.41 -4.69
CA PHE A 75 -4.89 1.74 -4.38
C PHE A 75 -4.27 2.32 -5.64
N LYS A 76 -4.50 3.61 -5.89
CA LYS A 76 -3.85 4.32 -6.99
C LYS A 76 -3.08 5.51 -6.42
N LEU A 77 -1.77 5.48 -6.62
CA LEU A 77 -0.82 6.52 -6.27
C LEU A 77 -0.47 7.29 -7.55
N SER A 78 -0.76 8.59 -7.59
CA SER A 78 -0.53 9.43 -8.77
C SER A 78 0.37 10.60 -8.42
N ASP A 79 1.47 10.78 -9.16
CA ASP A 79 2.27 11.99 -9.09
C ASP A 79 1.46 13.16 -9.68
N VAL A 80 1.20 14.16 -8.84
CA VAL A 80 0.47 15.38 -9.21
C VAL A 80 1.39 16.60 -9.39
N GLY A 81 2.70 16.35 -9.42
CA GLY A 81 3.74 17.35 -9.58
C GLY A 81 4.13 18.05 -8.27
N GLY A 82 5.28 18.70 -8.29
CA GLY A 82 5.78 19.48 -7.15
C GLY A 82 6.16 18.63 -5.93
N GLY A 83 6.52 17.36 -6.13
CA GLY A 83 6.87 16.43 -5.05
C GLY A 83 5.66 16.03 -4.21
N LYS A 84 4.54 15.76 -4.87
CA LYS A 84 3.30 15.35 -4.23
C LYS A 84 2.73 14.13 -4.92
N VAL A 85 2.27 13.18 -4.12
CA VAL A 85 1.59 11.98 -4.60
C VAL A 85 0.20 11.95 -4.01
N GLU A 86 -0.79 11.85 -4.87
CA GLU A 86 -2.18 11.62 -4.51
C GLU A 86 -2.44 10.13 -4.38
N VAL A 87 -3.00 9.71 -3.25
CA VAL A 87 -3.42 8.32 -2.98
C VAL A 87 -4.94 8.26 -2.96
N THR A 88 -5.48 7.45 -3.85
CA THR A 88 -6.92 7.14 -3.97
C THR A 88 -7.14 5.63 -3.80
N THR A 89 -8.33 5.23 -3.40
CA THR A 89 -8.66 3.82 -3.09
C THR A 89 -10.02 3.42 -3.64
N ALA A 90 -10.23 2.11 -3.76
CA ALA A 90 -11.53 1.54 -4.02
C ALA A 90 -12.57 2.00 -2.98
N GLU A 91 -13.78 2.32 -3.43
CA GLU A 91 -14.87 2.77 -2.55
C GLU A 91 -15.29 1.73 -1.52
N THR A 92 -14.93 0.46 -1.72
CA THR A 92 -15.28 -0.62 -0.80
C THR A 92 -14.05 -1.45 -0.47
N ALA A 93 -13.91 -1.78 0.82
CA ALA A 93 -12.99 -2.79 1.31
C ALA A 93 -13.79 -3.94 1.94
N ARG A 94 -13.27 -5.16 1.84
CA ARG A 94 -13.82 -6.35 2.49
C ARG A 94 -13.07 -6.61 3.78
N PHE A 95 -13.76 -6.91 4.87
CA PHE A 95 -13.09 -7.42 6.07
C PHE A 95 -13.60 -8.82 6.41
N SER A 96 -12.72 -9.65 6.95
CA SER A 96 -13.08 -10.91 7.59
C SER A 96 -12.41 -11.06 8.95
N VAL A 97 -13.08 -11.77 9.84
CA VAL A 97 -12.55 -12.19 11.13
C VAL A 97 -12.77 -13.69 11.25
N ASP A 98 -11.69 -14.43 11.36
CA ASP A 98 -11.69 -15.87 11.54
C ASP A 98 -11.18 -16.18 12.95
N THR A 99 -12.08 -16.53 13.88
CA THR A 99 -11.69 -16.85 15.26
C THR A 99 -11.50 -18.34 15.45
N LYS A 100 -10.42 -18.73 16.11
CA LYS A 100 -10.20 -20.09 16.62
C LYS A 100 -10.63 -20.12 18.10
N SER A 101 -11.60 -20.96 18.45
CA SER A 101 -12.05 -21.13 19.84
C SER A 101 -11.75 -22.54 20.35
N SER A 102 -11.34 -22.66 21.61
CA SER A 102 -11.20 -23.95 22.30
C SER A 102 -12.54 -24.61 22.64
N SER A 103 -13.68 -23.96 22.35
CA SER A 103 -15.03 -24.43 22.66
C SER A 103 -15.81 -24.96 21.44
N ASP A 104 -15.11 -25.53 20.45
CA ASP A 104 -15.65 -26.24 19.27
C ASP A 104 -16.53 -25.43 18.30
N LYS A 105 -16.48 -24.09 18.33
CA LYS A 105 -17.21 -23.27 17.34
C LYS A 105 -16.33 -22.16 16.81
N ASP A 106 -15.79 -22.39 15.62
CA ASP A 106 -15.17 -21.35 14.80
C ASP A 106 -16.23 -20.34 14.40
N VAL A 107 -15.88 -19.05 14.50
CA VAL A 107 -16.73 -17.95 14.07
C VAL A 107 -16.04 -17.26 12.91
N ASN A 108 -16.74 -17.18 11.78
CA ASN A 108 -16.34 -16.39 10.64
C ASN A 108 -17.29 -15.19 10.53
N ILE A 109 -16.73 -13.99 10.62
CA ILE A 109 -17.45 -12.73 10.39
C ILE A 109 -16.93 -12.15 9.09
N GLN A 110 -17.84 -11.73 8.21
CA GLN A 110 -17.51 -11.05 6.96
C GLN A 110 -18.36 -9.80 6.81
N GLY A 111 -17.76 -8.75 6.24
CA GLY A 111 -18.48 -7.53 5.95
C GLY A 111 -17.72 -6.62 4.99
N HIS A 112 -18.33 -5.46 4.75
CA HIS A 112 -17.81 -4.45 3.85
C HIS A 112 -17.66 -3.12 4.58
N ILE A 113 -16.63 -2.37 4.24
CA ILE A 113 -16.40 -0.99 4.69
C ILE A 113 -16.50 -0.10 3.45
N THR A 114 -17.32 0.95 3.52
CA THR A 114 -17.40 1.97 2.46
C THR A 114 -16.38 3.07 2.75
N LEU A 115 -15.42 3.25 1.85
CA LEU A 115 -14.34 4.25 1.87
C LEU A 115 -14.60 5.38 0.87
N LYS A 116 -15.88 5.72 0.65
CA LYS A 116 -16.28 6.72 -0.33
C LYS A 116 -15.55 8.05 -0.08
N ASP A 117 -15.06 8.66 -1.16
CA ASP A 117 -14.37 9.95 -1.15
C ASP A 117 -13.04 9.95 -0.37
N PHE A 118 -12.43 8.78 -0.15
CA PHE A 118 -11.10 8.68 0.46
C PHE A 118 -10.02 9.20 -0.49
N LEU A 119 -9.34 10.25 -0.05
CA LEU A 119 -8.25 10.93 -0.74
C LEU A 119 -7.19 11.30 0.28
N THR A 120 -5.94 10.93 0.02
CA THR A 120 -4.79 11.36 0.82
C THR A 120 -3.76 12.01 -0.09
N LEU A 121 -3.25 13.18 0.30
CA LEU A 121 -2.17 13.86 -0.39
C LEU A 121 -0.90 13.72 0.43
N VAL A 122 0.10 13.04 -0.12
CA VAL A 122 1.40 12.81 0.54
C VAL A 122 2.43 13.79 -0.04
N SER A 123 3.25 14.38 0.83
CA SER A 123 4.36 15.26 0.48
C SER A 123 5.38 15.27 1.61
N GLY A 124 6.67 15.40 1.32
CA GLY A 124 7.72 15.44 2.34
C GLY A 124 9.00 14.74 1.91
N ALA A 125 9.94 14.61 2.85
CA ALA A 125 11.10 13.72 2.68
C ALA A 125 10.68 12.26 2.95
N THR A 126 11.34 11.31 2.28
CA THR A 126 10.95 9.88 2.29
C THR A 126 10.90 9.27 3.69
N ASP A 127 11.71 9.77 4.62
CA ASP A 127 11.80 9.35 6.02
C ASP A 127 10.69 9.88 6.94
N ASP A 128 9.93 10.90 6.50
CA ASP A 128 8.88 11.57 7.29
C ASP A 128 7.46 11.39 6.69
N MET A 129 7.28 10.52 5.69
CA MET A 129 6.02 10.46 4.93
C MET A 129 4.86 9.80 5.68
N MET A 130 5.15 8.81 6.53
CA MET A 130 4.16 7.99 7.26
C MET A 130 4.76 7.65 8.64
N VAL A 131 4.41 8.43 9.67
CA VAL A 131 4.77 8.20 11.09
C VAL A 131 3.55 7.82 11.91
#